data_AF-F4P0R2-F1
#
_entry.id   AF-F4P0R2-F1
#
_cell.length_a   1.000
_cell.length_b   1.000
_cell.length_c   1.000
_cell.angle_alpha   90.00
_cell.angle_beta   90.00
_cell.angle_gamma   90.00
#
_symmetry.space_group_name_H-M   'P 1'
#
loop_
_entity.id
_entity.type
_entity.pdbx_description
1 polymer ?
#
loop_
_entity_poly.entity_id
_entity_poly.type
_entity_poly.pdbx_seq_one_letter_code
_entity_poly.pdbx_strand_id
1 'polypeptide(L)'
;MCNGGEVSDGTTCWSMRLMWRAGGNGEAYAYLPVAENNQMCGSKNIICSSIYGSSINRGAFQFTTGKWISLSIFVQLNTPGLSDGSIVVYTDKGQNRAISRGNVVYRAKSTTDKSLLIQSIMFSTFYGGHTGDWAAPISMANDRIANRASGLFSTMSLWIVSVASLISLVIALW
;
A
#
# COMPACT_ATOMS: atom_id res chain seq x y z
N MET A 1 5.48 11.11 -8.20
CA MET A 1 4.83 10.01 -7.43
C MET A 1 3.54 9.65 -8.16
N CYS A 2 3.35 8.39 -8.55
CA CYS A 2 2.20 8.00 -9.36
C CYS A 2 0.92 7.92 -8.51
N ASN A 3 -0.15 8.57 -8.94
CA ASN A 3 -1.47 8.49 -8.32
C ASN A 3 -2.58 8.84 -9.35
N GLY A 4 -3.86 8.64 -9.00
CA GLY A 4 -4.96 8.96 -9.91
C GLY A 4 -4.82 8.22 -11.26
N GLY A 5 -4.84 8.95 -12.37
CA GLY A 5 -4.61 8.39 -13.71
C GLY A 5 -3.14 8.35 -14.15
N GLU A 6 -2.19 8.73 -13.29
CA GLU A 6 -0.76 8.67 -13.60
C GLU A 6 -0.24 7.24 -13.46
N VAL A 7 -0.20 6.54 -14.58
CA VAL A 7 0.26 5.15 -14.67
C VAL A 7 1.78 5.10 -14.51
N SER A 8 2.25 4.11 -13.75
CA SER A 8 3.69 3.85 -13.62
C SER A 8 4.19 3.06 -14.83
N ASP A 9 5.18 3.61 -15.51
CA ASP A 9 6.01 2.91 -16.49
C ASP A 9 7.35 2.43 -15.87
N GLY A 10 7.55 2.66 -14.58
CA GLY A 10 8.76 2.33 -13.85
C GLY A 10 9.97 3.21 -14.17
N THR A 11 9.83 4.24 -15.00
CA THR A 11 10.91 5.20 -15.34
C THR A 11 10.69 6.58 -14.74
N THR A 12 9.44 6.94 -14.44
CA THR A 12 9.06 8.27 -13.96
C THR A 12 8.60 8.29 -12.50
N CYS A 13 7.80 7.30 -12.10
CA CYS A 13 7.35 7.15 -10.72
C CYS A 13 6.83 5.74 -10.44
N TRP A 14 6.63 5.46 -9.15
CA TRP A 14 5.81 4.38 -8.63
C TRP A 14 5.17 4.86 -7.32
N SER A 15 4.21 4.12 -6.79
CA SER A 15 3.71 4.35 -5.43
C SER A 15 3.15 3.08 -4.82
N MET A 16 3.17 3.00 -3.49
CA MET A 16 2.54 1.93 -2.72
C MET A 16 1.68 2.55 -1.63
N ARG A 17 0.41 2.17 -1.61
CA ARG A 17 -0.57 2.53 -0.59
C ARG A 17 -1.30 1.27 -0.19
N LEU A 18 -2.14 1.36 0.83
CA LEU A 18 -3.13 0.32 1.08
C LEU A 18 -4.51 0.94 0.85
N MET A 19 -5.48 0.12 0.50
CA MET A 19 -6.87 0.53 0.29
C MET A 19 -7.81 -0.36 1.06
N TRP A 20 -8.95 0.19 1.46
CA TRP A 20 -10.11 -0.60 1.83
C TRP A 20 -11.05 -0.75 0.64
N ARG A 21 -11.84 -1.80 0.67
CA ARG A 21 -12.87 -2.12 -0.30
C ARG A 21 -14.17 -2.45 0.45
N ALA A 22 -15.21 -2.78 -0.31
CA ALA A 22 -16.48 -3.24 0.24
C ALA A 22 -16.26 -4.33 1.30
N GLY A 23 -17.03 -4.24 2.40
CA GLY A 23 -16.90 -5.12 3.56
C GLY A 23 -15.64 -4.88 4.41
N GLY A 24 -14.95 -3.75 4.24
CA GLY A 24 -13.71 -3.45 4.97
C GLY A 24 -12.52 -4.28 4.50
N ASN A 25 -12.60 -4.94 3.33
CA ASN A 25 -11.51 -5.75 2.81
C ASN A 25 -10.29 -4.88 2.49
N GLY A 26 -9.15 -5.18 3.12
CA GLY A 26 -7.88 -4.50 2.90
C GLY A 26 -7.09 -5.10 1.74
N GLU A 27 -6.34 -4.25 1.05
CA GLU A 27 -5.42 -4.65 -0.02
C GLU A 27 -4.17 -3.77 0.00
N ALA A 28 -3.07 -4.29 -0.56
CA ALA A 28 -2.00 -3.43 -1.03
C ALA A 28 -2.37 -2.89 -2.42
N TYR A 29 -2.15 -1.59 -2.64
CA TYR A 29 -2.54 -0.87 -3.84
C TYR A 29 -1.37 -0.09 -4.40
N ALA A 30 -0.86 -0.55 -5.55
CA ALA A 30 0.45 -0.15 -6.04
C ALA A 30 0.39 0.36 -7.48
N TYR A 31 0.99 1.51 -7.76
CA TYR A 31 1.29 1.92 -9.13
C TYR A 31 2.65 1.35 -9.50
N LEU A 32 2.66 0.38 -10.40
CA LEU A 32 3.83 -0.40 -10.82
C LEU A 32 3.85 -0.52 -12.36
N PRO A 33 5.02 -0.69 -12.99
CA PRO A 33 5.14 -1.00 -14.42
C PRO A 33 4.50 -2.36 -14.74
N VAL A 34 3.25 -2.35 -15.21
CA VAL A 34 2.49 -3.60 -15.48
C VAL A 34 3.20 -4.48 -16.50
N ALA A 35 3.76 -3.88 -17.55
CA ALA A 35 4.47 -4.61 -18.62
C ALA A 35 5.69 -5.41 -18.12
N GLU A 36 6.33 -4.97 -17.04
CA GLU A 36 7.47 -5.68 -16.41
C GLU A 36 7.04 -6.55 -15.22
N ASN A 37 5.77 -6.50 -14.83
CA ASN A 37 5.18 -7.30 -13.75
C ASN A 37 4.25 -8.41 -14.25
N ASN A 38 4.38 -8.88 -15.50
CA ASN A 38 3.47 -9.87 -16.10
C ASN A 38 3.26 -11.13 -15.23
N GLN A 39 4.33 -11.66 -14.63
CA GLN A 39 4.24 -12.80 -13.72
C GLN A 39 3.44 -12.47 -12.45
N MET A 40 3.62 -11.26 -11.90
CA MET A 40 2.83 -10.78 -10.78
C MET A 40 1.36 -10.64 -11.16
N CYS A 41 1.09 -9.98 -12.28
CA CYS A 41 -0.25 -9.72 -12.78
C CYS A 41 -0.99 -11.01 -13.20
N GLY A 42 -0.28 -12.06 -13.59
CA GLY A 42 -0.85 -13.38 -13.87
C GLY A 42 -1.10 -14.25 -12.63
N SER A 43 -0.72 -13.79 -11.44
CA SER A 43 -0.87 -14.57 -10.20
C SER A 43 -2.26 -14.44 -9.59
N LYS A 44 -2.69 -15.48 -8.87
CA LYS A 44 -3.94 -15.45 -8.09
C LYS A 44 -3.95 -14.29 -7.10
N ASN A 45 -5.12 -13.68 -6.92
CA ASN A 45 -5.37 -12.55 -6.01
C ASN A 45 -4.58 -11.27 -6.33
N ILE A 46 -4.10 -11.11 -7.57
CA ILE A 46 -3.56 -9.86 -8.10
C ILE A 46 -4.50 -9.35 -9.19
N ILE A 47 -4.83 -8.06 -9.14
CA ILE A 47 -5.59 -7.37 -10.18
C ILE A 47 -4.74 -6.20 -10.64
N CYS A 48 -4.06 -6.35 -11.77
CA CYS A 48 -3.32 -5.25 -12.37
C CYS A 48 -4.24 -4.38 -13.24
N SER A 49 -3.96 -3.08 -13.24
CA SER A 49 -4.66 -2.11 -14.07
C SER A 49 -3.64 -1.34 -14.90
N SER A 50 -3.90 -1.17 -16.19
CA SER A 50 -3.07 -0.35 -17.09
C SER A 50 -3.35 1.14 -17.01
N ILE A 51 -4.35 1.56 -16.21
CA ILE A 51 -4.79 2.96 -16.08
C ILE A 51 -4.85 3.44 -14.62
N TYR A 52 -4.77 2.51 -13.66
CA TYR A 52 -4.82 2.78 -12.22
C TYR A 52 -3.81 1.89 -11.48
N GLY A 53 -3.83 1.91 -10.15
CA GLY A 53 -3.02 1.02 -9.33
C GLY A 53 -3.48 -0.44 -9.41
N SER A 54 -2.53 -1.33 -9.18
CA SER A 54 -2.72 -2.77 -9.05
C SER A 54 -3.16 -3.11 -7.63
N SER A 55 -4.21 -3.92 -7.50
CA SER A 55 -4.66 -4.49 -6.22
C SER A 55 -3.92 -5.81 -5.97
N ILE A 56 -3.29 -5.90 -4.80
CA ILE A 56 -2.49 -7.05 -4.38
C ILE A 56 -3.13 -7.63 -3.12
N ASN A 57 -3.58 -8.89 -3.21
CA ASN A 57 -4.15 -9.67 -2.13
C ASN A 57 -5.32 -8.97 -1.40
N ARG A 58 -6.29 -8.45 -2.16
CA ARG A 58 -7.53 -7.91 -1.59
C ARG A 58 -8.22 -8.94 -0.69
N GLY A 59 -8.61 -8.50 0.51
CA GLY A 59 -9.26 -9.32 1.53
C GLY A 59 -8.28 -10.09 2.41
N ALA A 60 -6.96 -9.89 2.27
CA ALA A 60 -5.96 -10.55 3.13
C ALA A 60 -5.98 -10.06 4.59
N PHE A 61 -6.60 -8.90 4.84
CA PHE A 61 -6.91 -8.38 6.16
C PHE A 61 -8.19 -7.52 6.06
N GLN A 62 -8.75 -7.14 7.20
CA GLN A 62 -10.02 -6.44 7.25
C GLN A 62 -10.00 -5.25 8.20
N PHE A 63 -10.48 -4.10 7.74
CA PHE A 63 -10.87 -2.98 8.60
C PHE A 63 -12.21 -3.29 9.22
N THR A 64 -12.22 -3.44 10.54
CA THR A 64 -13.46 -3.67 11.29
C THR A 64 -13.89 -2.39 11.96
N THR A 65 -15.15 -2.03 11.77
CA THR A 65 -15.79 -0.88 12.37
C THR A 65 -15.73 -0.86 13.92
N GLY A 66 -15.44 0.31 14.50
CA GLY A 66 -15.09 0.54 15.88
C GLY A 66 -13.75 -0.01 16.41
N LYS A 67 -12.83 -0.62 15.62
CA LYS A 67 -11.74 -1.47 16.19
C LYS A 67 -10.32 -1.12 15.76
N TRP A 68 -9.37 -1.13 16.73
CA TRP A 68 -7.95 -0.82 16.51
C TRP A 68 -7.29 -1.94 15.67
N ILE A 69 -6.74 -1.69 14.48
CA ILE A 69 -5.93 -2.63 13.68
C ILE A 69 -4.49 -2.14 13.57
N SER A 70 -3.52 -2.95 13.93
CA SER A 70 -2.11 -2.61 13.71
C SER A 70 -1.70 -2.87 12.27
N LEU A 71 -0.95 -1.97 11.63
CA LEU A 71 -0.39 -2.19 10.30
C LEU A 71 1.07 -1.76 10.21
N SER A 72 1.88 -2.58 9.53
CA SER A 72 3.25 -2.25 9.14
C SER A 72 3.46 -2.61 7.67
N ILE A 73 4.04 -1.70 6.90
CA ILE A 73 4.33 -1.89 5.48
C ILE A 73 5.85 -2.00 5.32
N PHE A 74 6.30 -3.08 4.69
CA PHE A 74 7.68 -3.25 4.27
C PHE A 74 7.74 -3.22 2.74
N VAL A 75 8.58 -2.35 2.19
CA VAL A 75 8.83 -2.23 0.75
C VAL A 75 10.32 -2.41 0.50
N GLN A 76 10.66 -3.33 -0.39
CA GLN A 76 11.98 -3.48 -0.95
C GLN A 76 11.91 -3.20 -2.45
N LEU A 77 12.66 -2.21 -2.91
CA LEU A 77 12.75 -1.93 -4.34
C LEU A 77 13.56 -3.00 -5.05
N ASN A 78 13.19 -3.27 -6.30
CA ASN A 78 13.97 -4.15 -7.15
C ASN A 78 15.25 -3.46 -7.64
N THR A 79 16.24 -4.28 -7.96
CA THR A 79 17.37 -3.93 -8.81
C THR A 79 16.86 -3.74 -10.25
N PRO A 80 17.18 -2.64 -10.96
CA PRO A 80 16.75 -2.45 -12.33
C PRO A 80 17.20 -3.64 -13.20
N GLY A 81 16.24 -4.24 -13.90
CA GLY A 81 16.46 -5.44 -14.73
C GLY A 81 16.23 -6.77 -14.02
N LEU A 82 15.98 -6.76 -12.70
CA LEU A 82 15.59 -7.94 -11.93
C LEU A 82 14.20 -7.76 -11.31
N SER A 83 13.53 -8.88 -11.06
CA SER A 83 12.29 -8.96 -10.29
C SER A 83 12.59 -9.46 -8.87
N ASP A 84 13.37 -8.71 -8.11
CA ASP A 84 13.81 -9.04 -6.74
C ASP A 84 13.21 -8.10 -5.68
N GLY A 85 12.28 -7.21 -6.07
CA GLY A 85 11.55 -6.36 -5.15
C GLY A 85 10.44 -7.10 -4.39
N SER A 86 10.01 -6.52 -3.26
CA SER A 86 8.97 -7.10 -2.43
C SER A 86 8.09 -6.08 -1.70
N ILE A 87 6.84 -6.48 -1.45
CA ILE A 87 5.90 -5.82 -0.55
C ILE A 87 5.45 -6.83 0.51
N VAL A 88 5.47 -6.40 1.76
CA VAL A 88 4.91 -7.15 2.88
C VAL A 88 4.03 -6.23 3.72
N VAL A 89 2.83 -6.68 4.06
CA VAL A 89 1.94 -6.00 5.00
C VAL A 89 1.76 -6.90 6.21
N TYR A 90 2.10 -6.36 7.37
CA TYR A 90 1.85 -7.02 8.64
C TYR A 90 0.64 -6.41 9.32
N THR A 91 -0.13 -7.26 9.99
CA THR A 91 -1.14 -6.86 10.96
C THR A 91 -0.72 -7.28 12.35
N ASP A 92 -1.49 -6.88 13.36
CA ASP A 92 -1.32 -7.34 14.75
C ASP A 92 0.10 -7.12 15.29
N LYS A 93 0.58 -5.88 15.21
CA LYS A 93 1.91 -5.44 15.68
C LYS A 93 3.06 -6.25 15.11
N GLY A 94 3.00 -6.52 13.81
CA GLY A 94 4.04 -7.27 13.12
C GLY A 94 3.92 -8.79 13.25
N GLN A 95 2.97 -9.31 14.04
CA GLN A 95 2.88 -10.75 14.31
C GLN A 95 2.27 -11.53 13.16
N ASN A 96 1.34 -10.93 12.41
CA ASN A 96 0.69 -11.60 11.30
C ASN A 96 1.11 -11.00 9.95
N ARG A 97 1.71 -11.80 9.08
CA ARG A 97 2.10 -11.39 7.73
C ARG A 97 0.93 -11.54 6.75
N ALA A 98 -0.02 -10.60 6.81
CA ALA A 98 -1.24 -10.63 6.01
C ALA A 98 -0.98 -10.64 4.49
N ILE A 99 -0.05 -9.81 4.01
CA ILE A 99 0.36 -9.81 2.60
C ILE A 99 1.86 -10.07 2.54
N SER A 100 2.29 -10.99 1.69
CA SER A 100 3.69 -11.19 1.36
C SER A 100 3.82 -11.45 -0.13
N ARG A 101 4.48 -10.53 -0.83
CA ARG A 101 4.66 -10.63 -2.27
C ARG A 101 6.09 -10.26 -2.65
N GLY A 102 6.82 -11.25 -3.15
CA GLY A 102 8.07 -11.04 -3.86
C GLY A 102 7.87 -10.94 -5.37
N ASN A 103 8.98 -10.85 -6.09
CA ASN A 103 9.03 -10.73 -7.55
C ASN A 103 8.26 -9.51 -8.07
N VAL A 104 8.42 -8.38 -7.39
CA VAL A 104 7.79 -7.10 -7.75
C VAL A 104 8.82 -6.20 -8.43
N VAL A 105 8.46 -5.66 -9.59
CA VAL A 105 9.24 -4.63 -10.27
C VAL A 105 8.62 -3.27 -9.97
N TYR A 106 9.36 -2.41 -9.28
CA TYR A 106 9.00 -1.01 -9.02
C TYR A 106 9.66 -0.07 -10.03
N ARG A 107 10.89 -0.41 -10.42
CA ARG A 107 11.77 0.35 -11.31
C ARG A 107 12.04 -0.46 -12.55
N ALA A 108 11.75 0.15 -13.70
CA ALA A 108 11.92 -0.47 -15.02
C ALA A 108 13.37 -0.86 -15.26
N LYS A 109 13.60 -1.88 -16.09
CA LYS A 109 14.95 -2.29 -16.48
C LYS A 109 15.78 -1.16 -17.10
N SER A 110 15.14 -0.26 -17.83
CA SER A 110 15.80 0.83 -18.54
C SER A 110 16.25 1.98 -17.62
N THR A 111 15.78 2.03 -16.37
CA THR A 111 16.04 3.19 -15.52
C THR A 111 17.40 3.12 -14.82
N THR A 112 18.12 4.23 -14.86
CA THR A 112 19.29 4.50 -14.02
C THR A 112 19.02 5.62 -13.02
N ASP A 113 17.77 6.13 -12.98
CA ASP A 113 17.42 7.28 -12.17
C ASP A 113 17.33 6.90 -10.68
N LYS A 114 18.18 7.54 -9.88
CA LYS A 114 18.19 7.38 -8.43
C LYS A 114 17.06 8.13 -7.75
N SER A 115 16.38 9.04 -8.44
CA SER A 115 15.15 9.67 -7.94
C SER A 115 14.03 8.63 -7.76
N LEU A 116 14.09 7.47 -8.40
CA LEU A 116 13.09 6.41 -8.20
C LEU A 116 13.31 5.58 -6.92
N LEU A 117 14.28 5.95 -6.07
CA LEU A 117 14.39 5.42 -4.72
C LEU A 117 13.23 5.92 -3.82
N ILE A 118 13.10 5.36 -2.63
CA ILE A 118 12.08 5.79 -1.66
C ILE A 118 12.45 7.18 -1.16
N GLN A 119 11.69 8.20 -1.58
CA GLN A 119 11.94 9.59 -1.20
C GLN A 119 11.02 10.11 -0.09
N SER A 120 9.78 9.64 -0.06
CA SER A 120 8.75 10.21 0.78
C SER A 120 7.76 9.15 1.22
N ILE A 121 7.00 9.50 2.24
CA ILE A 121 5.84 8.72 2.64
C ILE A 121 4.61 9.60 2.41
N MET A 122 3.61 9.03 1.73
CA MET A 122 2.38 9.71 1.35
C MET A 122 1.29 9.41 2.36
N PHE A 123 0.76 10.46 3.00
CA PHE A 123 -0.47 10.35 3.77
C PHE A 123 -1.67 10.70 2.87
N SER A 124 -2.56 9.74 2.64
CA SER A 124 -3.69 9.90 1.73
C SER A 124 -4.86 9.01 2.16
N THR A 125 -5.91 9.65 2.67
CA THR A 125 -7.18 9.00 3.03
C THR A 125 -8.33 9.78 2.39
N PHE A 126 -9.15 9.06 1.62
CA PHE A 126 -10.34 9.60 0.97
C PHE A 126 -11.21 8.44 0.49
N TYR A 127 -12.51 8.69 0.40
CA TYR A 127 -13.42 7.82 -0.35
C TYR A 127 -13.08 7.92 -1.84
N GLY A 128 -12.72 6.79 -2.45
CA GLY A 128 -11.89 6.81 -3.64
C GLY A 128 -12.43 6.02 -4.82
N GLY A 129 -12.28 6.63 -6.00
CA GLY A 129 -12.83 6.25 -7.29
C GLY A 129 -13.31 7.53 -7.96
N HIS A 130 -13.53 7.52 -9.27
CA HIS A 130 -13.82 8.76 -10.02
C HIS A 130 -15.32 8.95 -10.33
N THR A 131 -16.18 8.08 -9.80
CA THR A 131 -17.64 8.10 -10.02
C THR A 131 -18.40 8.31 -8.71
N GLY A 132 -19.66 8.72 -8.79
CA GLY A 132 -20.53 8.96 -7.63
C GLY A 132 -20.75 7.73 -6.74
N ASP A 133 -20.58 6.52 -7.28
CA ASP A 133 -20.72 5.25 -6.53
C ASP A 133 -19.69 5.09 -5.40
N TRP A 134 -18.61 5.87 -5.45
CA TRP A 134 -17.57 5.88 -4.43
C TRP A 134 -17.83 6.91 -3.33
N ALA A 135 -18.90 7.69 -3.42
CA ALA A 135 -19.25 8.66 -2.40
C ALA A 135 -19.47 8.00 -1.04
N ALA A 136 -19.12 8.72 0.01
CA ALA A 136 -19.40 8.31 1.38
C ALA A 136 -20.92 8.13 1.58
N PRO A 137 -21.39 7.00 2.15
CA PRO A 137 -22.82 6.74 2.31
C PRO A 137 -23.48 7.65 3.37
N ILE A 138 -22.70 8.19 4.29
CA ILE A 138 -23.12 9.13 5.35
C ILE A 138 -21.99 10.10 5.68
N SER A 139 -22.31 11.22 6.34
CA SER A 139 -21.29 12.12 6.91
C SER A 139 -20.50 11.38 7.99
N MET A 140 -19.21 11.16 7.77
CA MET A 140 -18.33 10.48 8.72
C MET A 140 -17.36 11.47 9.33
N ALA A 141 -17.46 11.65 10.65
CA ALA A 141 -16.54 12.47 11.39
C ALA A 141 -15.40 11.58 11.95
N ASN A 142 -14.23 11.72 11.32
CA ASN A 142 -12.89 11.51 11.87
C ASN A 142 -12.27 10.09 11.74
N ASP A 143 -11.36 9.94 10.77
CA ASP A 143 -10.27 8.96 10.84
C ASP A 143 -9.36 9.31 12.04
N ARG A 144 -9.02 8.34 12.89
CA ARG A 144 -8.15 8.55 14.06
C ARG A 144 -6.85 7.77 13.95
N ILE A 145 -5.74 8.46 14.19
CA ILE A 145 -4.39 7.96 13.96
C ILE A 145 -3.54 8.13 15.21
N ALA A 146 -2.98 7.04 15.72
CA ALA A 146 -2.19 7.06 16.95
C ALA A 146 -1.08 6.00 16.94
N ASN A 147 0.07 6.33 17.55
CA ASN A 147 1.14 5.39 17.86
C ASN A 147 1.03 4.93 19.32
N ARG A 148 1.11 3.62 19.59
CA ARG A 148 1.14 3.05 20.94
C ARG A 148 2.27 2.01 21.03
N ALA A 149 3.46 2.47 21.39
CA ALA A 149 4.61 1.60 21.65
C ALA A 149 4.57 1.06 23.09
N SER A 150 4.92 -0.22 23.26
CA SER A 150 5.26 -0.82 24.56
C SER A 150 6.50 -1.70 24.38
N GLY A 151 7.68 -1.20 24.78
CA GLY A 151 8.93 -1.97 24.86
C GLY A 151 10.09 -1.48 23.99
N LEU A 152 11.32 -1.51 24.56
CA LEU A 152 12.60 -1.19 23.92
C LEU A 152 13.04 -2.33 22.98
N PHE A 153 12.59 -2.36 21.72
CA PHE A 153 13.33 -2.95 20.58
C PHE A 153 12.71 -2.39 19.29
N SER A 154 13.51 -1.83 18.39
CA SER A 154 13.03 -1.05 17.24
C SER A 154 12.29 -1.91 16.20
N THR A 155 10.99 -2.03 16.36
CA THR A 155 10.04 -2.47 15.34
C THR A 155 8.88 -1.48 15.31
N MET A 156 8.59 -0.93 14.13
CA MET A 156 7.51 0.05 13.97
C MET A 156 6.17 -0.69 13.96
N SER A 157 5.43 -0.57 15.06
CA SER A 157 4.11 -1.16 15.23
C SER A 157 3.06 -0.07 15.43
N LEU A 158 2.06 -0.02 14.55
CA LEU A 158 0.95 0.95 14.60
C LEU A 158 -0.30 0.33 15.23
N TRP A 159 -1.35 1.09 15.55
CA TRP A 159 -2.68 0.56 15.87
C TRP A 159 -3.72 1.49 15.19
N ILE A 160 -4.91 1.02 14.74
CA ILE A 160 -5.91 1.83 13.96
C ILE A 160 -7.39 1.61 14.36
N VAL A 161 -8.12 2.43 15.15
CA VAL A 161 -9.59 2.20 15.37
C VAL A 161 -10.34 2.54 14.10
N SER A 162 -10.76 1.54 13.32
CA SER A 162 -11.52 1.78 12.10
C SER A 162 -13.00 1.82 12.42
N VAL A 163 -13.77 2.79 11.95
CA VAL A 163 -15.02 2.58 11.19
C VAL A 163 -14.63 2.83 9.76
N ALA A 164 -14.12 1.78 9.10
CA ALA A 164 -13.35 1.82 7.85
C ALA A 164 -12.01 2.59 7.94
N SER A 165 -11.05 2.14 7.12
CA SER A 165 -9.86 2.88 6.69
C SER A 165 -8.58 2.85 7.57
N LEU A 166 -7.47 3.24 6.93
CA LEU A 166 -6.10 2.75 7.10
C LEU A 166 -5.05 3.88 7.28
N ILE A 167 -3.92 3.57 7.92
CA ILE A 167 -2.82 4.49 8.26
C ILE A 167 -1.44 3.98 7.80
N SER A 168 -0.47 4.89 7.55
CA SER A 168 0.92 4.83 8.08
C SER A 168 1.69 6.17 7.96
N LEU A 169 2.29 6.68 9.06
CA LEU A 169 3.53 7.50 9.14
C LEU A 169 3.88 7.98 10.57
N VAL A 170 5.16 7.86 10.99
CA VAL A 170 5.98 8.98 11.54
C VAL A 170 7.47 8.71 11.24
N ILE A 171 8.12 9.69 10.62
CA ILE A 171 9.57 9.88 10.56
C ILE A 171 9.96 10.76 11.76
N ALA A 172 10.97 10.35 12.54
CA ALA A 172 11.66 11.26 13.45
C ALA A 172 12.80 11.91 12.68
N LEU A 173 12.73 13.22 12.51
CA LEU A 173 13.92 14.06 12.47
C LEU A 173 13.92 14.82 13.80
N TRP A 174 15.08 14.89 14.44
CA TRP A 174 15.30 15.79 15.57
C TRP A 174 15.01 17.23 15.16
#